data_AF-A0A259BHT0-F1
#
_entry.id   AF-A0A259BHT0-F1
#
_cell.length_a   1.000
_cell.length_b   1.000
_cell.length_c   1.000
_cell.angle_alpha   90.00
_cell.angle_beta   90.00
_cell.angle_gamma   90.00
#
_symmetry.space_group_name_H-M   'P 1'
#
loop_
_entity.id
_entity.type
_entity.pdbx_description
1 polymer ?
#
loop_
_entity_poly.entity_id
_entity_poly.type
_entity_poly.pdbx_seq_one_letter_code
_entity_poly.pdbx_strand_id
1 'polypeptide(L)'
;MQAAELGVQVDEACGEAGQAAVATVGLGGHGDGAVQGLKAVPPRDRPYVPIVFFSFRAMVGIGLLLLVLAITGAILRWRRRLYDTRWFQYLAVAATPLGFVGVLAGWAVTETGRQPFVVYGQLRTAAAASPVVPYAVATSLAGFLIIYLMLFAGFLYFASRQVLKGPPTAVYAPETSAAPHMTPVPTPAER
;
A
#
# COMPACT_ATOMS: atom_id res chain seq x y z
N MET A 1 -39.29 -44.37 24.28
CA MET A 1 -39.70 -43.02 23.83
C MET A 1 -38.59 -41.98 23.97
N GLN A 2 -37.59 -42.15 24.84
CA GLN A 2 -36.50 -41.16 25.04
C GLN A 2 -35.34 -41.22 24.02
N ALA A 3 -35.19 -42.31 23.27
CA ALA A 3 -34.12 -42.48 22.28
C ALA A 3 -34.45 -41.89 20.88
N ALA A 4 -35.73 -41.68 20.56
CA ALA A 4 -36.15 -41.15 19.27
C ALA A 4 -36.02 -39.61 19.20
N GLU A 5 -36.26 -38.90 20.30
CA GLU A 5 -36.13 -37.43 20.36
C GLU A 5 -34.67 -36.97 20.34
N LEU A 6 -33.75 -37.77 20.89
CA LEU A 6 -32.31 -37.48 20.85
C LEU A 6 -31.72 -37.64 19.44
N GLY A 7 -32.28 -38.51 18.60
CA GLY A 7 -31.86 -38.67 17.20
C GLY A 7 -32.30 -37.50 16.31
N VAL A 8 -33.54 -37.03 16.48
CA VAL A 8 -34.09 -35.90 15.72
C VAL A 8 -33.34 -34.60 16.02
N GLN A 9 -32.95 -34.36 17.28
CA GLN A 9 -32.18 -33.17 17.67
C GLN A 9 -30.73 -33.16 17.13
N VAL A 10 -30.12 -34.33 16.92
CA VAL A 10 -28.74 -34.42 16.38
C VAL A 10 -28.72 -34.20 14.87
N ASP A 11 -29.74 -34.68 14.14
CA ASP A 11 -29.86 -34.43 12.69
C ASP A 11 -30.19 -32.97 12.37
N GLU A 12 -31.01 -32.30 13.19
CA GLU A 12 -31.34 -30.87 13.02
C GLU A 12 -30.11 -29.97 13.26
N ALA A 13 -29.25 -30.34 14.23
CA ALA A 13 -27.98 -29.65 14.49
C ALA A 13 -26.93 -29.88 13.37
N CYS A 14 -26.95 -31.05 12.72
CA CYS A 14 -26.05 -31.35 11.60
C CYS A 14 -26.46 -30.58 10.32
N GLY A 15 -27.76 -30.29 10.15
CA GLY A 15 -28.30 -29.53 9.02
C GLY A 15 -27.88 -28.05 8.99
N GLU A 16 -27.79 -27.38 10.14
CA GLU A 16 -27.33 -25.98 10.21
C GLU A 16 -25.80 -25.84 10.04
N ALA A 17 -25.04 -26.86 10.43
CA ALA A 17 -23.58 -26.89 10.27
C ALA A 17 -23.14 -26.92 8.79
N GLY A 18 -24.00 -27.43 7.88
CA GLY A 18 -23.70 -27.51 6.45
C GLY A 18 -23.68 -26.16 5.71
N GLN A 19 -24.40 -25.14 6.21
CA GLN A 19 -24.45 -23.82 5.56
C GLN A 19 -23.35 -22.86 6.04
N ALA A 20 -22.73 -23.11 7.19
CA ALA A 20 -21.64 -22.30 7.72
C ALA A 20 -20.26 -22.61 7.09
N ALA A 21 -20.14 -23.71 6.34
CA ALA A 21 -18.86 -24.28 5.91
C ALA A 21 -18.17 -23.57 4.71
N VAL A 22 -18.84 -22.63 4.02
CA VAL A 22 -18.32 -22.12 2.73
C VAL A 22 -17.27 -21.00 2.89
N ALA A 23 -17.08 -20.40 4.07
CA ALA A 23 -16.20 -19.23 4.24
C ALA A 23 -14.81 -19.52 4.86
N THR A 24 -14.53 -20.75 5.28
CA THR A 24 -13.40 -21.07 6.17
C THR A 24 -12.30 -21.87 5.47
N VAL A 25 -11.69 -21.32 4.41
CA VAL A 25 -10.52 -21.96 3.80
C VAL A 25 -9.33 -21.01 3.78
N GLY A 26 -8.41 -21.27 4.70
CA GLY A 26 -7.01 -20.88 4.61
C GLY A 26 -6.60 -19.78 5.59
N LEU A 27 -6.17 -20.18 6.80
CA LEU A 27 -5.00 -19.69 7.53
C LEU A 27 -5.12 -20.08 9.02
N GLY A 28 -4.70 -21.29 9.34
CA GLY A 28 -4.61 -21.80 10.72
C GLY A 28 -4.91 -23.28 10.79
N GLY A 29 -3.89 -24.11 11.00
CA GLY A 29 -4.10 -25.49 11.39
C GLY A 29 -4.82 -25.52 12.74
N HIS A 30 -5.87 -26.35 12.84
CA HIS A 30 -6.95 -26.42 13.84
C HIS A 30 -8.23 -25.69 13.40
N GLY A 31 -9.14 -26.47 12.83
CA GLY A 31 -10.32 -26.05 12.08
C GLY A 31 -11.51 -25.53 12.89
N ASP A 32 -11.32 -25.00 14.10
CA ASP A 32 -12.42 -24.49 14.95
C ASP A 32 -12.11 -23.10 15.54
N GLY A 33 -11.37 -22.28 14.81
CA GLY A 33 -11.20 -20.86 15.15
C GLY A 33 -12.45 -20.07 14.79
N ALA A 34 -13.52 -20.18 15.59
CA ALA A 34 -14.70 -19.34 15.43
C ALA A 34 -14.27 -17.86 15.46
N VAL A 35 -14.37 -17.19 14.30
CA VAL A 35 -14.08 -15.76 14.19
C VAL A 35 -15.09 -15.04 15.06
N GLN A 36 -14.64 -14.57 16.23
CA GLN A 36 -15.51 -13.95 17.22
C GLN A 36 -16.22 -12.76 16.58
N GLY A 37 -17.53 -12.88 16.39
CA GLY A 37 -18.34 -11.85 15.75
C GLY A 37 -18.29 -10.54 16.54
N LEU A 38 -18.39 -9.41 15.84
CA LEU A 38 -18.37 -8.05 16.39
C LEU A 38 -19.37 -7.81 17.55
N LYS A 39 -20.37 -8.68 17.70
CA LYS A 39 -21.37 -8.66 18.77
C LYS A 39 -20.84 -9.14 20.13
N ALA A 40 -19.75 -9.90 20.17
CA ALA A 40 -19.12 -10.36 21.41
C ALA A 40 -18.36 -9.23 22.15
N VAL A 41 -18.03 -8.15 21.45
CA VAL A 41 -17.33 -6.98 22.04
C VAL A 41 -18.35 -5.93 22.50
N PRO A 42 -18.24 -5.37 23.71
CA PRO A 42 -19.10 -4.28 24.17
C PRO A 42 -19.12 -3.09 23.20
N PRO A 43 -20.27 -2.44 22.94
CA PRO A 43 -20.39 -1.35 21.96
C PRO A 43 -19.39 -0.20 22.14
N ARG A 44 -18.97 0.07 23.38
CA ARG A 44 -17.99 1.10 23.77
C ARG A 44 -16.53 0.81 23.39
N ASP A 45 -16.23 -0.45 23.04
CA ASP A 45 -14.88 -0.93 22.72
C ASP A 45 -14.75 -1.27 21.23
N ARG A 46 -15.78 -0.97 20.43
CA ARG A 46 -15.78 -1.24 18.98
C ARG A 46 -15.12 -0.08 18.22
N PRO A 47 -14.18 -0.36 17.30
CA PRO A 47 -13.66 0.65 16.38
C PRO A 47 -14.77 1.13 15.43
N TYR A 48 -14.57 2.30 14.81
CA TYR A 48 -15.47 2.80 13.78
C TYR A 48 -15.33 1.96 12.50
N VAL A 49 -16.18 0.92 12.42
CA VAL A 49 -16.13 -0.14 11.40
C VAL A 49 -16.21 0.35 9.95
N PRO A 50 -17.02 1.37 9.57
CA PRO A 50 -17.14 1.78 8.18
C PRO A 50 -15.80 2.23 7.55
N ILE A 51 -14.98 2.99 8.29
CA ILE A 51 -13.68 3.45 7.79
C ILE A 51 -12.77 2.26 7.52
N VAL A 52 -12.66 1.33 8.47
CA VAL A 52 -11.81 0.14 8.33
C VAL A 52 -12.26 -0.71 7.16
N PHE A 53 -13.58 -0.90 6.99
CA PHE A 53 -14.14 -1.69 5.89
C PHE A 53 -13.81 -1.10 4.50
N PHE A 54 -14.01 0.21 4.32
CA PHE A 54 -13.70 0.85 3.04
C PHE A 54 -12.20 0.96 2.78
N SER A 55 -11.40 1.31 3.79
CA SER A 55 -9.94 1.36 3.67
C SER A 55 -9.34 0.00 3.34
N PHE A 56 -9.85 -1.09 3.92
CA PHE A 56 -9.42 -2.45 3.59
C PHE A 56 -9.68 -2.79 2.13
N ARG A 57 -10.89 -2.49 1.62
CA ARG A 57 -11.25 -2.73 0.22
C ARG A 57 -10.42 -1.87 -0.74
N ALA A 58 -10.18 -0.61 -0.39
CA ALA A 58 -9.33 0.27 -1.18
C ALA A 58 -7.89 -0.26 -1.24
N MET A 59 -7.32 -0.68 -0.10
CA MET A 59 -5.98 -1.27 -0.02
C MET A 59 -5.85 -2.51 -0.90
N VAL A 60 -6.75 -3.47 -0.73
CA VAL A 60 -6.74 -4.73 -1.52
C VAL A 60 -6.99 -4.45 -2.99
N GLY A 61 -7.93 -3.56 -3.32
CA GLY A 61 -8.24 -3.19 -4.69
C GLY A 61 -7.06 -2.54 -5.41
N ILE A 62 -6.37 -1.60 -4.74
CA ILE A 62 -5.16 -0.97 -5.27
C ILE A 62 -4.03 -1.99 -5.40
N GLY A 63 -3.81 -2.84 -4.40
CA GLY A 63 -2.77 -3.87 -4.43
C GLY A 63 -2.95 -4.85 -5.59
N LEU A 64 -4.18 -5.33 -5.82
CA LEU A 64 -4.50 -6.21 -6.95
C LEU A 64 -4.37 -5.49 -8.29
N LEU A 65 -4.78 -4.23 -8.39
CA LEU A 65 -4.62 -3.43 -9.61
C LEU A 65 -3.13 -3.27 -9.97
N LEU A 66 -2.28 -2.93 -9.00
CA LEU A 66 -0.84 -2.81 -9.20
C LEU A 66 -0.20 -4.16 -9.56
N LEU A 67 -0.68 -5.27 -8.99
CA LEU A 67 -0.23 -6.61 -9.35
C LEU A 67 -0.58 -6.96 -10.80
N VAL A 68 -1.82 -6.70 -11.24
CA VAL A 68 -2.25 -6.90 -12.62
C VAL A 68 -1.42 -6.05 -13.57
N LEU A 69 -1.14 -4.80 -13.22
CA LEU A 69 -0.29 -3.92 -14.01
C LEU A 69 1.15 -4.45 -14.13
N ALA A 70 1.72 -4.95 -13.03
CA ALA A 70 3.06 -5.55 -13.02
C ALA A 70 3.14 -6.81 -13.89
N ILE A 71 2.15 -7.72 -13.78
CA ILE A 71 2.07 -8.93 -14.60
C ILE A 71 1.91 -8.57 -16.08
N THR A 72 1.01 -7.64 -16.39
CA THR A 72 0.80 -7.16 -17.77
C THR A 72 2.08 -6.55 -18.32
N GLY A 73 2.79 -5.75 -17.54
CA GLY A 73 4.10 -5.18 -17.90
C GLY A 73 5.16 -6.25 -18.16
N ALA A 74 5.22 -7.29 -17.33
CA ALA A 74 6.16 -8.41 -17.51
C ALA A 74 5.87 -9.20 -18.79
N ILE A 75 4.61 -9.51 -19.07
CA ILE A 75 4.20 -10.19 -20.31
C ILE A 75 4.56 -9.33 -21.53
N LEU A 76 4.28 -8.03 -21.47
CA LEU A 76 4.53 -7.11 -22.57
C LEU A 76 6.04 -6.88 -22.79
N ARG A 77 6.84 -6.95 -21.71
CA ARG A 77 8.30 -6.98 -21.75
C ARG A 77 8.83 -8.24 -22.45
N TRP A 78 8.31 -9.42 -22.09
CA TRP A 78 8.68 -10.67 -22.77
C TRP A 78 8.31 -10.68 -24.24
N ARG A 79 7.18 -10.06 -24.62
CA ARG A 79 6.76 -9.90 -26.01
C ARG A 79 7.47 -8.75 -26.77
N ARG A 80 8.39 -8.04 -26.12
CA ARG A 80 9.12 -6.86 -26.64
C ARG A 80 8.24 -5.70 -27.15
N ARG A 81 6.95 -5.65 -26.79
CA ARG A 81 6.00 -4.58 -27.20
C ARG A 81 5.79 -3.49 -26.15
N LEU A 82 6.60 -3.50 -25.08
CA LEU A 82 6.46 -2.59 -23.95
C LEU A 82 6.55 -1.11 -24.36
N TYR A 83 7.40 -0.80 -25.33
CA TYR A 83 7.64 0.57 -25.79
C TYR A 83 6.67 1.03 -26.88
N ASP A 84 6.01 0.11 -27.58
CA ASP A 84 5.04 0.43 -28.64
C ASP A 84 3.63 0.69 -28.10
N THR A 85 3.34 0.17 -26.90
CA THR A 85 1.99 0.15 -26.34
C THR A 85 1.70 1.41 -25.51
N ARG A 86 1.22 2.47 -26.16
CA ARG A 86 0.96 3.78 -25.50
C ARG A 86 -0.05 3.72 -24.36
N TRP A 87 -1.12 2.91 -24.47
CA TRP A 87 -2.13 2.81 -23.40
C TRP A 87 -1.53 2.29 -22.09
N PHE A 88 -0.59 1.35 -22.17
CA PHE A 88 0.09 0.78 -21.00
C PHE A 88 1.01 1.81 -20.33
N GLN A 89 1.66 2.68 -21.11
CA GLN A 89 2.51 3.75 -20.58
C GLN A 89 1.69 4.78 -19.79
N TYR A 90 0.51 5.17 -20.28
CA TYR A 90 -0.39 6.05 -19.53
C TYR A 90 -0.87 5.42 -18.21
N LEU A 91 -1.19 4.11 -18.22
CA LEU A 91 -1.54 3.41 -16.99
C LEU A 91 -0.38 3.31 -16.01
N ALA A 92 0.85 3.08 -16.49
CA ALA A 92 2.04 3.06 -15.65
C ALA A 92 2.29 4.42 -14.97
N VAL A 93 2.09 5.53 -15.69
CA VAL A 93 2.16 6.87 -15.11
C VAL A 93 1.06 7.08 -14.08
N ALA A 94 -0.18 6.71 -14.40
CA ALA A 94 -1.33 6.83 -13.48
C ALA A 94 -1.19 5.95 -12.21
N ALA A 95 -0.47 4.83 -12.29
CA ALA A 95 -0.22 3.94 -11.15
C ALA A 95 0.77 4.53 -10.12
N THR A 96 1.58 5.51 -10.52
CA THR A 96 2.58 6.15 -9.65
C THR A 96 1.98 6.75 -8.37
N PRO A 97 0.94 7.62 -8.44
CA PRO A 97 0.26 8.10 -7.22
C PRO A 97 -0.57 7.02 -6.52
N LEU A 98 -1.04 6.01 -7.26
CA LEU A 98 -1.94 4.99 -6.72
C LEU A 98 -1.25 4.12 -5.66
N GLY A 99 0.04 3.81 -5.82
CA GLY A 99 0.82 3.11 -4.81
C GLY A 99 0.87 3.85 -3.47
N PHE A 100 1.02 5.18 -3.49
CA PHE A 100 1.01 5.99 -2.28
C PHE A 100 -0.35 5.94 -1.56
N VAL A 101 -1.45 6.02 -2.31
CA VAL A 101 -2.81 5.89 -1.75
C VAL A 101 -3.02 4.50 -1.12
N GLY A 102 -2.49 3.44 -1.74
CA GLY A 102 -2.54 2.09 -1.19
C GLY A 102 -1.88 1.97 0.18
N VAL A 103 -0.71 2.61 0.35
CA VAL A 103 0.00 2.65 1.65
C VAL A 103 -0.79 3.42 2.71
N LEU A 104 -1.36 4.58 2.36
CA LEU A 104 -2.20 5.36 3.27
C LEU A 104 -3.45 4.60 3.70
N ALA A 105 -4.08 3.87 2.78
CA ALA A 105 -5.22 3.02 3.09
C ALA A 105 -4.85 1.90 4.06
N GLY A 106 -3.68 1.27 3.88
CA GLY A 106 -3.17 0.26 4.82
C GLY A 106 -2.93 0.81 6.23
N TRP A 107 -2.30 1.99 6.33
CA TRP A 107 -2.12 2.69 7.60
C TRP A 107 -3.46 3.03 8.28
N ALA A 108 -4.46 3.46 7.50
CA ALA A 108 -5.79 3.74 8.04
C ALA A 108 -6.46 2.49 8.62
N VAL A 109 -6.29 1.32 7.99
CA VAL A 109 -6.80 0.04 8.51
C VAL A 109 -6.14 -0.31 9.84
N THR A 110 -4.82 -0.20 9.94
CA THR A 110 -4.08 -0.60 11.15
C THR A 110 -4.30 0.36 12.32
N GLU A 111 -4.33 1.67 12.08
CA GLU A 111 -4.50 2.66 13.14
C GLU A 111 -5.96 2.77 13.60
N THR A 112 -6.91 2.82 12.66
CA THR A 112 -8.34 2.91 13.01
C THR A 112 -8.85 1.59 13.59
N GLY A 113 -8.27 0.45 13.17
CA GLY A 113 -8.62 -0.86 13.71
C GLY A 113 -8.24 -1.06 15.18
N ARG A 114 -7.25 -0.30 15.68
CA ARG A 114 -6.79 -0.38 17.08
C ARG A 114 -7.51 0.60 18.02
N GLN A 115 -8.22 1.61 17.49
CA GLN A 115 -9.08 2.47 18.29
C GLN A 115 -10.14 1.62 19.03
N PRO A 116 -10.43 1.85 20.32
CA PRO A 116 -10.11 3.01 21.16
C PRO A 116 -8.87 2.86 22.07
N PHE A 117 -8.00 1.90 21.81
CA PHE A 117 -6.86 1.60 22.68
C PHE A 117 -5.56 2.13 22.09
N VAL A 118 -4.71 2.71 22.94
CA VAL A 118 -3.29 2.94 22.62
C VAL A 118 -2.52 1.66 22.92
N VAL A 119 -2.79 1.09 24.09
CA VAL A 119 -2.29 -0.21 24.55
C VAL A 119 -3.49 -1.04 25.01
N TYR A 120 -3.70 -2.19 24.36
CA TYR A 120 -4.81 -3.07 24.67
C TYR A 120 -4.84 -3.43 26.16
N GLY A 121 -6.02 -3.29 26.78
CA GLY A 121 -6.25 -3.63 28.19
C GLY A 121 -5.60 -2.69 29.22
N GLN A 122 -4.83 -1.68 28.81
CA GLN A 122 -4.09 -0.80 29.73
C GLN A 122 -4.46 0.68 29.56
N LEU A 123 -4.45 1.21 28.33
CA LEU A 123 -4.60 2.65 28.10
C LEU A 123 -5.52 2.97 26.91
N ARG A 124 -6.59 3.73 27.19
CA ARG A 124 -7.50 4.27 26.17
C ARG A 124 -6.94 5.54 25.57
N THR A 125 -7.22 5.79 24.28
CA THR A 125 -6.81 7.01 23.57
C THR A 125 -7.31 8.29 24.24
N ALA A 126 -8.52 8.27 24.78
CA ALA A 126 -9.09 9.40 25.51
C ALA A 126 -8.33 9.75 26.80
N ALA A 127 -7.71 8.77 27.46
CA ALA A 127 -6.94 8.96 28.69
C ALA A 127 -5.45 9.28 28.43
N ALA A 128 -5.00 9.10 27.19
CA ALA A 128 -3.61 9.34 26.78
C ALA A 128 -3.35 10.79 26.31
N ALA A 129 -4.39 11.60 26.15
CA ALA A 129 -4.26 12.98 25.68
C ALA A 129 -3.82 13.93 26.81
N SER A 130 -2.80 14.75 26.55
CA SER A 130 -2.33 15.76 27.50
C SER A 130 -3.35 16.89 27.70
N PRO A 131 -3.52 17.41 28.92
CA PRO A 131 -4.40 18.55 29.20
C PRO A 131 -3.74 19.85 28.72
N VAL A 132 -3.93 20.18 27.45
CA VAL A 132 -3.45 21.41 26.82
C VAL A 132 -4.61 22.22 26.26
N VAL A 133 -4.45 23.55 26.18
CA VAL A 133 -5.49 24.44 25.64
C VAL A 133 -5.76 24.07 24.17
N PRO A 134 -7.01 23.81 23.76
CA PRO A 134 -7.34 23.38 22.40
C PRO A 134 -6.82 24.32 21.30
N TYR A 135 -6.79 25.62 21.59
CA TYR A 135 -6.28 26.64 20.68
C TYR A 135 -4.77 26.48 20.37
N ALA A 136 -3.97 26.09 21.36
CA ALA A 136 -2.54 25.86 21.16
C ALA A 136 -2.28 24.65 20.26
N VAL A 137 -3.09 23.59 20.40
CA VAL A 137 -3.02 22.39 19.55
C VAL A 137 -3.46 22.71 18.13
N ALA A 138 -4.55 23.45 17.95
CA ALA A 138 -5.03 23.82 16.62
C ALA A 138 -4.00 24.69 15.87
N THR A 139 -3.38 25.64 16.57
CA THR A 139 -2.37 26.54 15.98
C THR A 139 -1.11 25.78 15.57
N SER A 140 -0.61 24.87 16.42
CA SER A 140 0.57 24.06 16.07
C SER A 140 0.27 23.05 14.95
N LEU A 141 -0.90 22.42 14.96
CA LEU A 141 -1.36 21.54 13.89
C LEU A 141 -1.46 22.28 12.55
N ALA A 142 -2.02 23.49 12.54
CA ALA A 142 -2.09 24.33 11.35
C ALA A 142 -0.68 24.71 10.86
N GLY A 143 0.24 25.04 11.77
CA GLY A 143 1.65 25.29 11.43
C GLY A 143 2.31 24.09 10.75
N PHE A 144 2.17 22.89 11.34
CA PHE A 144 2.68 21.66 10.74
C PHE A 144 2.05 21.35 9.38
N LEU A 145 0.73 21.55 9.24
CA LEU A 145 0.03 21.36 7.98
C LEU A 145 0.60 22.26 6.87
N ILE A 146 0.76 23.56 7.15
CA ILE A 146 1.30 24.53 6.19
C ILE A 146 2.71 24.14 5.75
N ILE A 147 3.58 23.84 6.71
CA ILE A 147 4.96 23.44 6.42
C ILE A 147 4.98 22.16 5.58
N TYR A 148 4.20 21.14 5.94
CA TYR A 148 4.15 19.87 5.21
C TYR A 148 3.59 20.04 3.79
N LEU A 149 2.60 20.92 3.59
CA LEU A 149 2.10 21.26 2.26
C LEU A 149 3.15 21.99 1.43
N MET A 150 3.91 22.92 2.00
CA MET A 150 5.00 23.60 1.30
C MET A 150 6.10 22.61 0.87
N LEU A 151 6.51 21.71 1.78
CA LEU A 151 7.48 20.66 1.48
C LEU A 151 6.97 19.71 0.39
N PHE A 152 5.71 19.28 0.47
CA PHE A 152 5.10 18.39 -0.51
C PHE A 152 5.00 19.06 -1.90
N ALA A 153 4.57 20.34 -1.95
CA ALA A 153 4.53 21.10 -3.20
C ALA A 153 5.93 21.31 -3.79
N GLY A 154 6.91 21.64 -2.96
CA GLY A 154 8.31 21.77 -3.36
C GLY A 154 8.88 20.46 -3.92
N PHE A 155 8.58 19.33 -3.28
CA PHE A 155 8.93 18.00 -3.75
C PHE A 155 8.30 17.70 -5.12
N LEU A 156 6.99 17.92 -5.28
CA LEU A 156 6.30 17.69 -6.56
C LEU A 156 6.84 18.59 -7.68
N TYR A 157 7.13 19.86 -7.39
CA TYR A 157 7.75 20.77 -8.34
C TYR A 157 9.15 20.31 -8.76
N PHE A 158 10.00 19.91 -7.80
CA PHE A 158 11.33 19.43 -8.10
C PHE A 158 11.29 18.09 -8.85
N ALA A 159 10.50 17.13 -8.38
CA ALA A 159 10.37 15.81 -8.99
C ALA A 159 9.83 15.91 -10.43
N SER A 160 8.76 16.67 -10.67
CA SER A 160 8.22 16.87 -12.02
C SER A 160 9.26 17.53 -12.94
N ARG A 161 9.98 18.55 -12.47
CA ARG A 161 11.03 19.21 -13.25
C ARG A 161 12.18 18.26 -13.61
N GLN A 162 12.57 17.36 -12.71
CA GLN A 162 13.61 16.36 -12.99
C GLN A 162 13.13 15.28 -13.96
N VAL A 163 11.89 14.79 -13.80
CA VAL A 163 11.30 13.81 -14.71
C VAL A 163 11.17 14.38 -16.14
N LEU A 164 10.79 15.65 -16.28
CA LEU A 164 10.64 16.32 -17.58
C LEU A 164 11.97 16.64 -18.27
N LYS A 165 13.06 16.87 -17.52
CA LYS A 165 14.38 17.15 -18.09
C LYS A 165 14.98 15.94 -18.83
N GLY A 166 14.57 14.72 -18.48
CA GLY A 166 15.14 13.49 -19.04
C GLY A 166 16.62 13.29 -18.67
N PRO A 167 17.20 12.11 -18.95
CA PRO A 167 18.61 11.85 -18.72
C PRO A 167 19.49 12.77 -19.58
N PRO A 168 20.63 13.28 -19.06
CA PRO A 168 21.57 14.05 -19.86
C PRO A 168 22.05 13.21 -21.05
N THR A 169 21.85 13.72 -22.27
CA THR A 169 22.33 13.11 -23.52
C THR A 169 23.85 12.96 -23.59
N ALA A 170 24.59 13.61 -22.69
CA ALA A 170 26.05 13.64 -22.68
C ALA A 170 26.74 12.33 -22.24
N VAL A 171 26.03 11.38 -21.63
CA VAL A 171 26.65 10.12 -21.14
C VAL A 171 26.76 9.05 -22.23
N TYR A 172 26.16 9.28 -23.42
CA TYR A 172 26.20 8.35 -24.55
C TYR A 172 26.70 9.06 -25.83
N ALA A 173 27.67 9.96 -25.70
CA ALA A 173 28.61 10.10 -26.80
C ALA A 173 29.47 8.82 -26.73
N PRO A 174 29.35 7.86 -27.68
CA PRO A 174 30.51 7.02 -27.91
C PRO A 174 31.66 7.99 -28.12
N GLU A 175 32.79 7.75 -27.47
CA GLU A 175 34.01 8.47 -27.82
C GLU A 175 34.35 8.09 -29.26
N THR A 176 33.67 8.71 -30.22
CA THR A 176 34.05 8.75 -31.61
C THR A 176 35.34 9.52 -31.59
N SER A 177 36.42 8.76 -31.48
CA SER A 177 37.68 9.05 -32.14
C SER A 177 38.07 10.53 -32.08
N ALA A 178 38.27 11.04 -30.87
CA ALA A 178 39.43 11.89 -30.69
C ALA A 178 40.62 10.93 -30.79
N ALA A 179 41.08 10.66 -32.02
CA ALA A 179 42.38 10.04 -32.23
C ALA A 179 43.35 10.77 -31.29
N PRO A 180 44.12 10.05 -30.44
CA PRO A 180 45.14 10.72 -29.66
C PRO A 180 45.99 11.46 -30.68
N HIS A 181 46.12 12.77 -30.49
CA HIS A 181 47.00 13.59 -31.31
C HIS A 181 48.40 13.01 -31.10
N MET A 182 48.77 12.03 -31.92
CA MET A 182 50.12 11.50 -32.02
C MET A 182 50.92 12.68 -32.53
N THR A 183 51.52 13.42 -31.60
CA THR A 183 52.66 14.26 -31.94
C THR A 183 53.66 13.36 -32.66
N PRO A 184 54.04 13.66 -33.90
CA PRO A 184 55.05 12.86 -34.59
C PRO A 184 56.28 12.82 -33.69
N VAL A 185 56.67 11.61 -33.27
CA VAL A 185 57.93 11.38 -32.57
C VAL A 185 59.03 11.83 -33.53
N PRO A 186 59.93 12.77 -33.15
CA PRO A 186 61.04 13.12 -34.01
C PRO A 186 61.93 11.89 -34.18
N THR A 187 61.99 11.38 -35.40
CA THR A 187 62.88 10.29 -35.81
C THR A 187 64.32 10.72 -35.55
N PRO A 188 65.13 9.95 -34.80
CA PRO A 188 66.56 10.22 -34.70
C PRO A 188 67.18 10.14 -36.09
N ALA A 189 67.83 11.21 -36.53
CA ALA A 189 68.62 11.20 -37.75
C ALA A 189 69.78 10.20 -37.57
N GLU A 190 69.82 9.16 -38.41
CA GLU A 190 71.00 8.32 -38.55
C GLU A 190 72.23 9.19 -38.89
N ARG A 191 73.26 9.08 -38.04
CA ARG A 191 74.67 9.34 -38.36
C ARG A 191 75.52 8.31 -37.64
#